data_AF-A0A841GXL0-F1
#
_entry.id   AF-A0A841GXL0-F1
#
_cell.length_a   1.000
_cell.length_b   1.000
_cell.length_c   1.000
_cell.angle_alpha   90.00
_cell.angle_beta   90.00
_cell.angle_gamma   90.00
#
_symmetry.space_group_name_H-M   'P 1'
#
loop_
_entity.id
_entity.type
_entity.pdbx_description
1 polymer ?
#
loop_
_entity_poly.entity_id
_entity_poly.type
_entity_poly.pdbx_seq_one_letter_code
_entity_poly.pdbx_strand_id
1 'polypeptide(L)'
;MLEKSLILFIVALLAGHSGSLSGQGQSEYRADKLDAVSASMRARLDMMDDPVPFDACTVYEQGGRPDSLISRLSPGLREFLDRPVNQPCAVPAPVSRPGNSRSVAVDSLVLGDSTGSVYLTVQRGEWMYRERHDLMLTANGRRWALRGVQVYPGTRITPSH
;
A
#
# COMPACT_ATOMS: atom_id res chain seq x y z
N MET A 1 -2.38 -53.65 -29.65
CA MET A 1 -3.75 -53.08 -29.65
C MET A 1 -4.27 -53.13 -28.23
N LEU A 2 -4.69 -51.98 -27.70
CA LEU A 2 -5.68 -51.73 -26.62
C LEU A 2 -5.55 -52.55 -25.32
N GLU A 3 -5.29 -51.99 -24.13
CA GLU A 3 -5.94 -50.89 -23.37
C GLU A 3 -6.58 -51.48 -22.10
N LYS A 4 -6.46 -50.75 -20.97
CA LYS A 4 -7.30 -50.79 -19.75
C LYS A 4 -7.04 -51.96 -18.79
N SER A 5 -6.89 -51.82 -17.47
CA SER A 5 -6.99 -50.69 -16.55
C SER A 5 -6.34 -51.15 -15.23
N LEU A 6 -5.51 -50.32 -14.61
CA LEU A 6 -5.23 -50.45 -13.18
C LEU A 6 -5.20 -49.06 -12.57
N ILE A 7 -6.29 -48.73 -11.86
CA ILE A 7 -6.45 -47.50 -11.07
C ILE A 7 -5.57 -47.68 -9.82
N LEU A 8 -4.45 -46.96 -9.77
CA LEU A 8 -3.65 -46.82 -8.56
C LEU A 8 -4.20 -45.64 -7.75
N PHE A 9 -4.89 -45.93 -6.65
CA PHE A 9 -5.22 -44.95 -5.61
C PHE A 9 -3.94 -44.62 -4.84
N ILE A 10 -3.24 -43.55 -5.23
CA ILE A 10 -2.19 -42.93 -4.39
C ILE A 10 -2.89 -41.88 -3.53
N VAL A 11 -3.24 -42.28 -2.31
CA VAL A 11 -3.55 -41.35 -1.22
C VAL A 11 -2.21 -40.84 -0.69
N ALA A 12 -1.69 -39.76 -1.28
CA ALA A 12 -0.54 -39.05 -0.73
C ALA A 12 -1.02 -38.14 0.40
N LEU A 13 -0.48 -38.38 1.59
CA LEU A 13 -0.63 -37.54 2.78
C LEU A 13 -0.34 -36.07 2.45
N LEU A 14 -1.39 -35.24 2.41
CA LEU A 14 -1.28 -33.81 2.66
C LEU A 14 -1.38 -33.58 4.18
N ALA A 15 -0.36 -34.02 4.92
CA ALA A 15 -0.11 -33.51 6.25
C ALA A 15 0.54 -32.13 6.09
N GLY A 16 -0.12 -31.12 6.68
CA GLY A 16 0.13 -29.71 6.43
C GLY A 16 1.57 -29.29 6.63
N HIS A 17 2.19 -28.81 5.55
CA HIS A 17 3.27 -27.84 5.65
C HIS A 17 2.64 -26.47 5.91
N SER A 18 2.07 -26.30 7.10
CA SER A 18 1.92 -24.98 7.71
C SER A 18 3.32 -24.53 8.09
N GLY A 19 4.13 -24.18 7.09
CA GLY A 19 5.43 -23.57 7.31
C GLY A 19 5.18 -22.32 8.13
N SER A 20 5.54 -22.36 9.41
CA SER A 20 5.75 -21.17 10.21
C SER A 20 6.71 -20.29 9.42
N LEU A 21 6.18 -19.28 8.74
CA LEU A 21 6.96 -18.15 8.23
C LEU A 21 7.71 -17.62 9.45
N SER A 22 8.99 -17.99 9.53
CA SER A 22 9.92 -17.53 10.55
C SER A 22 9.84 -16.01 10.62
N GLY A 23 9.97 -15.43 11.83
CA GLY A 23 9.76 -14.00 12.07
C GLY A 23 10.56 -13.05 11.14
N GLN A 24 11.62 -13.57 10.51
CA GLN A 24 12.37 -12.89 9.47
C GLN A 24 11.55 -12.64 8.18
N GLY A 25 10.84 -13.65 7.65
CA GLY A 25 10.05 -13.48 6.42
C GLY A 25 8.86 -12.53 6.58
N GLN A 26 8.26 -12.48 7.78
CA GLN A 26 7.22 -11.49 8.07
C GLN A 26 7.78 -10.06 8.20
N SER A 27 9.01 -9.91 8.69
CA SER A 27 9.68 -8.60 8.82
C SER A 27 10.06 -8.04 7.45
N GLU A 28 10.61 -8.89 6.57
CA GLU A 28 10.95 -8.55 5.19
C GLU A 28 9.70 -8.17 4.39
N TYR A 29 8.64 -8.98 4.46
CA TYR A 29 7.37 -8.68 3.80
C TYR A 29 6.73 -7.34 4.25
N ARG A 30 6.88 -6.97 5.53
CA ARG A 30 6.41 -5.65 6.03
C ARG A 30 7.27 -4.51 5.49
N ALA A 31 8.59 -4.71 5.41
CA ALA A 31 9.49 -3.71 4.83
C ALA A 31 9.16 -3.43 3.36
N ASP A 32 8.86 -4.48 2.57
CA ASP A 32 8.52 -4.36 1.16
C ASP A 32 7.25 -3.53 0.93
N LYS A 33 6.22 -3.72 1.78
CA LYS A 33 4.99 -2.92 1.71
C LYS A 33 5.23 -1.45 1.96
N LEU A 34 6.02 -1.12 2.99
CA LEU A 34 6.30 0.27 3.30
C LEU A 34 7.20 0.93 2.25
N ASP A 35 8.13 0.18 1.66
CA ASP A 35 8.95 0.67 0.55
C ASP A 35 8.09 0.93 -0.70
N ALA A 36 7.11 0.08 -0.97
CA ALA A 36 6.13 0.28 -2.05
C ALA A 36 5.28 1.54 -1.82
N VAL A 37 4.72 1.73 -0.62
CA VAL A 37 3.98 2.96 -0.26
C VAL A 37 4.89 4.19 -0.38
N SER A 38 6.13 4.11 0.09
CA SER A 38 7.12 5.20 -0.01
C SER A 38 7.41 5.59 -1.46
N ALA A 39 7.47 4.61 -2.37
CA ALA A 39 7.64 4.87 -3.79
C ALA A 39 6.45 5.63 -4.38
N SER A 40 5.22 5.24 -4.01
CA SER A 40 4.00 5.97 -4.40
C SER A 40 3.94 7.39 -3.83
N MET A 41 4.35 7.59 -2.57
CA MET A 41 4.43 8.93 -1.97
C MET A 41 5.42 9.83 -2.71
N ARG A 42 6.63 9.33 -2.99
CA ARG A 42 7.65 10.07 -3.76
C ARG A 42 7.15 10.40 -5.17
N ALA A 43 6.51 9.45 -5.84
CA ALA A 43 5.97 9.68 -7.17
C ALA A 43 4.98 10.86 -7.19
N ARG A 44 4.09 10.98 -6.20
CA ARG A 44 3.16 12.12 -6.13
C ARG A 44 3.88 13.44 -5.90
N LEU A 45 4.85 13.45 -4.98
CA LEU A 45 5.62 14.64 -4.65
C LEU A 45 6.47 15.11 -5.82
N ASP A 46 7.28 14.21 -6.39
CA ASP A 46 8.32 14.56 -7.35
C ASP A 46 7.79 14.61 -8.78
N MET A 47 6.87 13.72 -9.15
CA MET A 47 6.42 13.58 -10.55
C MET A 47 5.08 14.28 -10.82
N MET A 48 4.18 14.31 -9.84
CA MET A 48 2.84 14.90 -9.99
C MET A 48 2.76 16.33 -9.44
N ASP A 49 3.83 16.82 -8.79
CA ASP A 49 3.87 18.09 -8.06
C ASP A 49 2.63 18.28 -7.17
N ASP A 50 2.26 17.20 -6.48
CA ASP A 50 1.05 17.16 -5.67
C ASP A 50 1.37 17.21 -4.18
N PRO A 51 1.09 18.35 -3.51
CA PRO A 51 1.34 18.51 -2.09
C PRO A 51 0.15 18.08 -1.20
N VAL A 52 -0.81 17.27 -1.69
CA VAL A 52 -1.85 16.68 -0.83
C VAL A 52 -1.29 15.61 0.14
N PRO A 53 -1.37 15.82 1.47
CA PRO A 53 -0.83 14.89 2.46
C PRO A 53 -1.42 13.49 2.38
N PHE A 54 -0.64 12.48 2.76
CA PHE A 54 -1.12 11.12 2.94
C PHE A 54 -1.73 10.92 4.33
N ASP A 55 -2.80 10.14 4.43
CA ASP A 55 -3.35 9.70 5.70
C ASP A 55 -2.36 8.73 6.37
N ALA A 56 -1.75 9.19 7.47
CA ALA A 56 -0.71 8.45 8.18
C ALA A 56 -1.21 7.11 8.73
N CYS A 57 -2.50 7.02 9.07
CA CYS A 57 -3.09 5.80 9.59
C CYS A 57 -3.21 4.74 8.50
N THR A 58 -3.71 5.10 7.31
CA THR A 58 -3.78 4.15 6.18
C THR A 58 -2.40 3.70 5.70
N VAL A 59 -1.40 4.59 5.72
CA VAL A 59 0.01 4.23 5.45
C VAL A 59 0.50 3.19 6.47
N TYR A 60 0.18 3.39 7.76
CA TYR A 60 0.54 2.47 8.83
C TYR A 60 -0.19 1.11 8.71
N GLU A 61 -1.50 1.12 8.45
CA GLU A 61 -2.30 -0.09 8.31
C GLU A 61 -1.84 -0.95 7.12
N GLN A 62 -1.57 -0.32 5.97
CA GLN A 62 -1.20 -1.02 4.75
C GLN A 62 0.28 -1.44 4.75
N GLY A 63 1.18 -0.64 5.30
CA GLY A 63 2.61 -0.97 5.45
C GLY A 63 2.88 -2.09 6.46
N GLY A 64 1.88 -2.49 7.25
CA GLY A 64 2.04 -3.37 8.41
C GLY A 64 2.62 -2.63 9.61
N ARG A 65 2.86 -3.33 10.72
CA ARG A 65 3.46 -2.75 11.94
C ARG A 65 5.00 -2.86 11.90
N PRO A 66 5.76 -1.89 11.36
CA PRO A 66 7.17 -1.74 11.72
C PRO A 66 7.27 -1.03 13.07
N ASP A 67 8.24 -1.43 13.88
CA ASP A 67 8.48 -0.84 15.21
C ASP A 67 8.76 0.68 15.14
N SER A 68 9.04 1.24 13.97
CA SER A 68 8.90 2.68 13.72
C SER A 68 8.71 3.01 12.23
N LEU A 69 7.56 3.58 11.89
CA LEU A 69 7.33 4.25 10.59
C LEU A 69 8.42 5.32 10.31
N ILE A 70 8.93 5.93 11.40
CA ILE A 70 9.97 6.96 11.42
C ILE A 70 11.27 6.51 10.75
N SER A 71 11.71 5.27 11.01
CA SER A 71 12.99 4.76 10.53
C SER A 71 12.99 4.39 9.05
N ARG A 72 11.79 4.20 8.47
CA ARG A 72 11.60 3.68 7.12
C ARG A 72 11.20 4.76 6.12
N LEU A 73 10.44 5.76 6.56
CA LEU A 73 10.16 6.95 5.74
C LEU A 73 11.31 7.95 5.80
N SER A 74 11.76 8.40 4.63
CA SER A 74 12.71 9.53 4.54
C SER A 74 12.10 10.80 5.16
N PRO A 75 12.91 11.71 5.74
CA PRO A 75 12.42 12.93 6.38
C PRO A 75 11.37 13.70 5.56
N GLY A 76 11.64 13.97 4.29
CA GLY A 76 10.70 14.70 3.42
C GLY A 76 9.36 13.98 3.18
N LEU A 77 9.32 12.63 3.28
CA LEU A 77 8.04 11.90 3.19
C LEU A 77 7.24 11.99 4.48
N ARG A 78 7.91 12.12 5.63
CA ARG A 78 7.25 12.21 6.94
C ARG A 78 6.52 13.55 7.11
N GLU A 79 7.07 14.62 6.53
CA GLU A 79 6.43 15.94 6.49
C GLU A 79 5.14 15.93 5.67
N PHE A 80 4.95 14.89 4.87
CA PHE A 80 3.83 14.73 3.97
C PHE A 80 2.73 13.81 4.48
N LEU A 81 2.78 13.48 5.77
CA LEU A 81 1.72 12.78 6.47
C LEU A 81 0.77 13.77 7.12
N ASP A 82 -0.52 13.48 7.13
CA ASP A 82 -1.56 14.31 7.76
C ASP A 82 -1.43 14.37 9.29
N ARG A 83 -0.65 13.44 9.88
CA ARG A 83 -0.47 13.26 11.31
C ARG A 83 0.97 12.91 11.67
N PRO A 84 1.35 13.14 12.94
CA PRO A 84 2.63 12.69 13.47
C PRO A 84 2.81 11.17 13.38
N VAL A 85 3.98 10.77 12.90
CA VAL A 85 4.48 9.38 12.78
C VAL A 85 4.49 8.57 14.09
N ASN A 86 4.52 9.23 15.25
CA ASN A 86 4.49 8.56 16.56
C ASN A 86 3.06 8.30 17.07
N GLN A 87 2.04 8.88 16.43
CA GLN A 87 0.63 8.69 16.75
C GLN A 87 -0.22 8.64 15.46
N PRO A 88 0.10 7.74 14.50
CA PRO A 88 -0.49 7.78 13.16
C PRO A 88 -2.00 7.56 13.16
N CYS A 89 -2.51 6.77 14.12
CA CYS A 89 -3.92 6.41 14.24
C CYS A 89 -4.57 6.95 15.53
N ALA A 90 -4.04 8.03 16.12
CA ALA A 90 -4.74 8.66 17.24
C ALA A 90 -6.16 9.09 16.85
N VAL A 91 -7.06 9.07 17.83
CA VAL A 91 -8.49 9.47 17.82
C VAL A 91 -8.74 10.64 16.86
N PRO A 92 -9.83 10.63 16.05
CA PRO A 92 -9.78 11.04 14.65
C PRO A 92 -9.27 12.46 14.48
N ALA A 93 -8.48 12.66 13.41
CA ALA A 93 -8.15 13.99 12.92
C ALA A 93 -9.44 14.82 12.95
N PRO A 94 -9.42 16.04 13.52
CA PRO A 94 -10.61 16.84 13.62
C PRO A 94 -11.24 16.94 12.23
N VAL A 95 -12.45 16.38 12.10
CA VAL A 95 -13.34 16.56 10.95
C VAL A 95 -13.90 17.98 11.01
N SER A 96 -13.02 18.96 11.10
CA SER A 96 -13.37 20.36 11.36
C SER A 96 -13.07 21.19 10.13
N ARG A 97 -13.67 20.78 8.99
CA ARG A 97 -14.30 21.67 8.00
C ARG A 97 -14.71 20.87 6.75
N PRO A 98 -15.97 20.93 6.32
CA PRO A 98 -16.32 20.65 4.93
C PRO A 98 -15.37 21.47 4.04
N GLY A 99 -14.58 20.81 3.18
CA GLY A 99 -13.63 21.46 2.29
C GLY A 99 -12.14 21.41 2.67
N ASN A 100 -11.77 20.87 3.84
CA ASN A 100 -10.36 20.72 4.27
C ASN A 100 -9.80 19.28 4.16
N SER A 101 -10.61 18.32 3.72
CA SER A 101 -10.21 16.92 3.54
C SER A 101 -9.38 16.73 2.25
N ARG A 102 -8.17 17.28 2.24
CA ARG A 102 -7.17 16.97 1.23
C ARG A 102 -6.30 15.86 1.80
N SER A 103 -6.66 14.62 1.52
CA SER A 103 -5.86 13.47 1.94
C SER A 103 -5.77 12.43 0.83
N VAL A 104 -4.65 11.73 0.82
CA VAL A 104 -4.44 10.50 0.06
C VAL A 104 -4.51 9.35 1.04
N ALA A 105 -5.55 8.53 0.92
CA ALA A 105 -5.68 7.29 1.66
C ALA A 105 -5.08 6.14 0.86
N VAL A 106 -4.33 5.26 1.53
CA VAL A 106 -3.85 4.00 0.95
C VAL A 106 -4.92 2.93 1.17
N ASP A 107 -5.63 2.54 0.11
CA ASP A 107 -6.75 1.58 0.21
C ASP A 107 -6.25 0.15 0.35
N SER A 108 -5.29 -0.23 -0.50
CA SER A 108 -4.75 -1.59 -0.55
C SER A 108 -3.40 -1.65 -1.27
N LEU A 109 -2.64 -2.70 -0.95
CA LEU A 109 -1.41 -3.07 -1.64
C LEU A 109 -1.45 -4.52 -2.13
N VAL A 110 -0.95 -4.72 -3.35
CA VAL A 110 -0.73 -6.06 -3.92
C VAL A 110 0.71 -6.12 -4.39
N LEU A 111 1.54 -6.95 -3.77
CA LEU A 111 2.93 -7.15 -4.14
C LEU A 111 3.14 -8.60 -4.61
N GLY A 112 3.80 -8.75 -5.75
CA GLY A 112 4.39 -10.02 -6.19
C GLY A 112 5.92 -9.93 -6.20
N ASP A 113 6.58 -10.92 -6.79
CA ASP A 113 8.05 -11.06 -6.70
C ASP A 113 8.82 -9.91 -7.37
N SER A 114 8.27 -9.31 -8.43
CA SER A 114 8.95 -8.26 -9.21
C SER A 114 8.06 -7.09 -9.61
N THR A 115 6.75 -7.21 -9.41
CA THR A 115 5.75 -6.19 -9.74
C THR A 115 4.77 -6.03 -8.59
N GLY A 116 4.24 -4.83 -8.41
CA GLY A 116 3.24 -4.55 -7.40
C GLY A 116 2.32 -3.41 -7.80
N SER A 117 1.28 -3.20 -7.00
CA SER A 117 0.36 -2.08 -7.15
C SER A 117 -0.02 -1.52 -5.80
N VAL A 118 -0.03 -0.19 -5.70
CA VAL A 118 -0.60 0.56 -4.58
C VAL A 118 -1.87 1.23 -5.07
N TYR A 119 -2.98 0.98 -4.38
CA TYR A 119 -4.27 1.59 -4.67
C TYR A 119 -4.51 2.73 -3.69
N LEU A 120 -4.83 3.90 -4.23
CA LEU A 120 -5.02 5.12 -3.47
C LEU A 120 -6.43 5.66 -3.70
N THR A 121 -7.07 6.13 -2.64
CA THR A 121 -8.19 7.05 -2.73
C THR A 121 -7.69 8.46 -2.48
N VAL A 122 -7.88 9.34 -3.44
CA VAL A 122 -7.46 10.73 -3.36
C VAL A 122 -8.68 11.61 -3.18
N GLN A 123 -8.68 12.39 -2.10
CA GLN A 123 -9.66 13.44 -1.88
C GLN A 123 -9.03 14.82 -2.12
N ARG A 124 -9.64 15.61 -3.00
CA ARG A 124 -9.25 17.00 -3.29
C ARG A 124 -10.48 17.89 -3.30
N GLY A 125 -10.68 18.62 -2.20
CA GLY A 125 -11.87 19.44 -2.02
C GLY A 125 -13.13 18.58 -2.08
N GLU A 126 -13.99 18.86 -3.05
CA GLU A 126 -15.22 18.11 -3.29
C GLU A 126 -15.03 16.90 -4.21
N TRP A 127 -13.84 16.63 -4.70
CA TRP A 127 -13.61 15.48 -5.59
C TRP A 127 -12.96 14.33 -4.84
N MET A 128 -13.48 13.13 -5.05
CA MET A 128 -12.87 11.87 -4.64
C MET A 128 -12.66 11.01 -5.86
N TYR A 129 -11.44 10.53 -6.07
CA TYR A 129 -11.10 9.64 -7.17
C TYR A 129 -10.10 8.59 -6.73
N ARG A 130 -9.89 7.58 -7.57
CA ARG A 130 -8.95 6.49 -7.28
C ARG A 130 -7.74 6.54 -8.19
N GLU A 131 -6.61 6.12 -7.66
CA GLU A 131 -5.40 5.90 -8.43
C GLU A 131 -4.88 4.49 -8.19
N ARG A 132 -4.27 3.92 -9.23
CA ARG A 132 -3.43 2.73 -9.14
C ARG A 132 -2.02 3.11 -9.54
N HIS A 133 -1.08 2.91 -8.64
CA HIS A 133 0.34 3.11 -8.87
C HIS A 133 0.96 1.75 -9.15
N ASP A 134 1.35 1.51 -10.39
CA ASP A 134 2.06 0.29 -10.77
C ASP A 134 3.54 0.43 -10.43
N LEU A 135 4.06 -0.56 -9.74
CA LEU A 135 5.42 -0.60 -9.22
C LEU A 135 6.19 -1.77 -9.84
N MET A 136 7.50 -1.56 -9.99
CA MET A 136 8.45 -2.58 -10.39
C MET A 136 9.60 -2.61 -9.40
N LEU A 137 10.03 -3.79 -8.98
CA LEU A 137 11.19 -3.96 -8.12
C LEU A 137 12.45 -3.58 -8.92
N THR A 138 13.32 -2.75 -8.35
CA THR A 138 14.55 -2.32 -9.00
C THR A 138 15.46 -3.51 -9.28
N ALA A 139 16.35 -3.41 -10.27
CA ALA A 139 17.20 -4.53 -10.72
C ALA A 139 18.10 -5.15 -9.63
N ASN A 140 18.35 -4.43 -8.53
CA ASN A 140 19.08 -4.95 -7.37
C ASN A 140 18.18 -5.68 -6.35
N GLY A 141 16.88 -5.75 -6.58
CA GLY A 141 15.89 -6.40 -5.71
C GLY A 141 15.58 -5.68 -4.41
N ARG A 142 16.06 -4.43 -4.23
CA ARG A 142 16.06 -3.78 -2.91
C ARG A 142 14.99 -2.71 -2.71
N ARG A 143 14.36 -2.20 -3.78
CA ARG A 143 13.41 -1.09 -3.69
C ARG A 143 12.35 -1.19 -4.78
N TRP A 144 11.16 -0.67 -4.48
CA TRP A 144 10.12 -0.46 -5.47
C TRP A 144 10.32 0.88 -6.19
N ALA A 145 10.05 0.90 -7.49
CA ALA A 145 10.03 2.11 -8.31
C ALA A 145 8.71 2.22 -9.05
N LEU A 146 8.20 3.45 -9.20
CA LEU A 146 7.00 3.71 -9.97
C LEU A 146 7.25 3.41 -11.46
N ARG A 147 6.34 2.65 -12.06
CA ARG A 147 6.31 2.37 -13.49
C ARG A 147 5.20 3.16 -14.20
N GLY A 148 4.05 3.33 -13.54
CA GLY A 148 2.91 4.01 -14.12
C GLY A 148 1.87 4.39 -13.09
N VAL A 149 1.04 5.37 -13.45
CA VAL A 149 -0.11 5.79 -12.66
C VAL A 149 -1.34 5.71 -13.55
N GLN A 150 -2.34 4.95 -13.10
CA GLN A 150 -3.66 4.95 -13.69
C GLN A 150 -4.62 5.71 -12.79
N VAL A 151 -5.27 6.74 -13.32
CA VAL A 151 -6.28 7.53 -12.62
C VAL A 151 -7.66 7.08 -13.08
N TYR A 152 -8.51 6.70 -12.13
CA TYR A 152 -9.89 6.32 -12.40
C TYR A 152 -10.83 7.51 -12.19
N PRO A 153 -11.92 7.61 -12.97
CA PRO A 153 -12.91 8.68 -12.80
C PRO A 153 -13.40 8.81 -11.37
N GLY A 154 -13.48 10.05 -10.89
CA GLY A 154 -13.93 10.39 -9.55
C GLY A 154 -15.42 10.69 -9.46
N THR A 155 -15.87 10.87 -8.23
CA THR A 155 -17.19 11.38 -7.88
C THR A 155 -17.07 12.69 -7.13
N ARG A 156 -18.06 13.56 -7.27
CA ARG A 156 -18.17 14.78 -6.48
C ARG A 156 -18.86 14.46 -5.15
N ILE A 157 -18.17 14.71 -4.05
CA ILE A 157 -18.71 14.67 -2.69
C ILE A 157 -19.62 15.88 -2.53
N THR A 158 -20.92 15.63 -2.39
CA THR A 158 -21.87 16.69 -2.04
C THR A 158 -21.90 16.79 -0.51
N PRO A 159 -21.60 17.94 0.09
CA PRO A 159 -21.67 18.08 1.54
C PRO A 159 -23.11 17.86 1.99
N SER A 160 -23.32 16.90 2.90
CA SER A 160 -24.59 16.72 3.61
C SER A 160 -24.80 17.95 4.50
N HIS A 161 -25.81 18.76 4.18
CA HIS A 161 -26.23 19.91 4.98
C HIS A 161 -26.99 19.48 6.24
#